data_AF-A0A286ICJ6-F1
#
_entry.id   AF-A0A286ICJ6-F1
#
_cell.length_a   1.000
_cell.length_b   1.000
_cell.length_c   1.000
_cell.angle_alpha   90.00
_cell.angle_beta   90.00
_cell.angle_gamma   90.00
#
_symmetry.space_group_name_H-M   'P 1'
#
loop_
_entity.id
_entity.type
_entity.pdbx_description
1 polymer ?
#
loop_
_entity_poly.entity_id
_entity_poly.type
_entity_poly.pdbx_seq_one_letter_code
_entity_poly.pdbx_strand_id
1 'polypeptide(L)'
;MAVEPDCPTNWDYEDVADKSDLVVRTREMLVSLRGSNPANQLAHAMDTRQIHGHFFRGYAPKDFPYFVGHYRGENFRCLKDYEVGITSDPRVGHPAATVPLEMDEFSRQLEETIAIIDFQLKAPKSLFSEVDKLVSYCRVVAALFVYFLEIHPYANGNGHMARAIVLLLLGRQSIYPSNGWSIDPRPKDPPYSNLISRYRNGDHDPLVRFLMNCI
;
A
#
# COMPACT_ATOMS: atom_id res chain seq x y z
N MET A 1 29.64 27.29 -13.25
CA MET A 1 28.24 26.83 -13.02
C MET A 1 28.32 25.36 -12.70
N ALA A 2 27.78 24.91 -11.56
CA ALA A 2 27.73 23.49 -11.27
C ALA A 2 26.78 22.82 -12.28
N VAL A 3 27.17 21.66 -12.83
CA VAL A 3 26.29 20.87 -13.69
C VAL A 3 25.21 20.28 -12.81
N GLU A 4 23.94 20.54 -13.12
CA GLU A 4 22.84 19.90 -12.41
C GLU A 4 22.86 18.39 -12.68
N PRO A 5 22.63 17.54 -11.67
CA PRO A 5 22.60 16.09 -11.87
C PRO A 5 21.44 15.68 -12.78
N ASP A 6 21.63 14.58 -13.50
CA ASP A 6 20.61 13.96 -14.34
C ASP A 6 19.55 13.26 -13.48
N CYS A 7 18.30 13.26 -13.96
CA CYS A 7 17.22 12.57 -13.28
C CYS A 7 17.46 11.05 -13.27
N PRO A 8 17.28 10.37 -12.12
CA PRO A 8 17.32 8.91 -12.07
C PRO A 8 16.23 8.34 -12.99
N THR A 9 16.49 7.21 -13.64
CA THR A 9 15.51 6.53 -14.51
C THR A 9 15.04 5.18 -13.95
N ASN A 10 15.79 4.60 -13.00
CA ASN A 10 15.50 3.32 -12.38
C ASN A 10 15.92 3.35 -10.90
N TRP A 11 15.36 4.25 -10.11
CA TRP A 11 15.64 4.23 -8.68
C TRP A 11 15.07 2.95 -8.05
N ASP A 12 15.97 2.14 -7.49
CA ASP A 12 15.61 1.02 -6.63
C ASP A 12 16.25 1.16 -5.25
N TYR A 13 15.44 1.10 -4.20
CA TYR A 13 15.96 1.12 -2.83
C TYR A 13 16.75 -0.16 -2.53
N GLU A 14 16.53 -1.24 -3.31
CA GLU A 14 17.27 -2.49 -3.21
C GLU A 14 18.76 -2.32 -3.54
N ASP A 15 19.14 -1.28 -4.29
CA ASP A 15 20.53 -0.98 -4.65
C ASP A 15 21.35 -0.38 -3.49
N VAL A 16 20.70 -0.03 -2.37
CA VAL A 16 21.39 0.44 -1.17
C VAL A 16 22.09 -0.74 -0.48
N ALA A 17 23.39 -0.59 -0.24
CA ALA A 17 24.25 -1.69 0.22
C ALA A 17 23.91 -2.22 1.63
N ASP A 18 23.48 -1.36 2.56
CA ASP A 18 23.02 -1.74 3.89
C ASP A 18 21.54 -1.41 4.06
N LYS A 19 20.75 -2.45 4.32
CA LYS A 19 19.30 -2.38 4.50
C LYS A 19 18.86 -2.97 5.84
N SER A 20 19.81 -3.16 6.76
CA SER A 20 19.55 -3.76 8.07
C SER A 20 18.55 -2.94 8.90
N ASP A 21 18.47 -1.63 8.66
CA ASP A 21 17.51 -0.73 9.28
C ASP A 21 16.09 -0.86 8.73
N LEU A 22 15.84 -1.45 7.55
CA LEU A 22 14.47 -1.75 7.09
C LEU A 22 13.74 -2.67 8.07
N VAL A 23 14.42 -3.69 8.61
CA VAL A 23 13.83 -4.60 9.61
C VAL A 23 13.42 -3.82 10.87
N VAL A 24 14.27 -2.87 11.30
CA VAL A 24 14.00 -2.01 12.45
C VAL A 24 12.80 -1.11 12.16
N ARG A 25 12.78 -0.43 11.00
CA ARG A 25 11.69 0.46 10.58
C ARG A 25 10.37 -0.28 10.38
N THR A 26 10.40 -1.52 9.88
CA THR A 26 9.21 -2.38 9.82
C THR A 26 8.66 -2.63 11.21
N ARG A 27 9.51 -2.94 12.18
CA ARG A 27 9.09 -3.15 13.57
C ARG A 27 8.52 -1.86 14.19
N GLU A 28 9.21 -0.73 14.03
CA GLU A 28 8.76 0.57 14.53
C GLU A 28 7.42 0.97 13.93
N MET A 29 7.27 0.77 12.62
CA MET A 29 6.02 0.98 11.92
C MET A 29 4.91 0.10 12.49
N LEU A 30 5.13 -1.22 12.64
CA LEU A 30 4.13 -2.12 13.23
C LEU A 30 3.72 -1.71 14.65
N VAL A 31 4.66 -1.24 15.48
CA VAL A 31 4.35 -0.72 16.82
C VAL A 31 3.50 0.55 16.73
N SER A 32 3.89 1.50 15.87
CA SER A 32 3.14 2.74 15.63
C SER A 32 1.72 2.46 15.13
N LEU A 33 1.57 1.53 14.18
CA LEU A 33 0.29 1.11 13.62
C LEU A 33 -0.63 0.51 14.69
N ARG A 34 -0.09 -0.36 15.56
CA ARG A 34 -0.84 -0.98 16.67
C ARG A 34 -1.22 0.01 17.76
N GLY A 35 -0.37 1.00 18.03
CA GLY A 35 -0.62 2.05 19.03
C GLY A 35 -1.53 3.18 18.54
N SER A 36 -1.79 3.26 17.24
CA SER A 36 -2.62 4.30 16.64
C SER A 36 -4.11 4.02 16.84
N ASN A 37 -4.90 5.08 17.05
CA ASN A 37 -6.35 4.97 17.08
C ASN A 37 -6.92 4.69 15.67
N PRO A 38 -8.17 4.20 15.54
CA PRO A 38 -8.76 3.89 14.25
C PRO A 38 -8.81 5.07 13.27
N ALA A 39 -9.07 6.29 13.74
CA ALA A 39 -9.12 7.47 12.88
C ALA A 39 -7.76 7.78 12.24
N ASN A 40 -6.68 7.71 13.02
CA ASN A 40 -5.32 7.87 12.51
C ASN A 40 -4.94 6.73 11.54
N GLN A 41 -5.36 5.49 11.82
CA GLN A 41 -5.13 4.38 10.91
C GLN A 41 -5.82 4.59 9.55
N LEU A 42 -7.04 5.14 9.54
CA LEU A 42 -7.73 5.48 8.30
C LEU A 42 -7.02 6.63 7.57
N ALA A 43 -6.67 7.70 8.27
CA ALA A 43 -5.96 8.84 7.68
C ALA A 43 -4.63 8.40 7.01
N HIS A 44 -3.88 7.51 7.65
CA HIS A 44 -2.66 6.95 7.08
C HIS A 44 -2.89 5.98 5.91
N ALA A 45 -4.03 5.30 5.85
CA ALA A 45 -4.38 4.46 4.71
C ALA A 45 -4.80 5.30 3.49
N MET A 46 -5.46 6.44 3.74
CA MET A 46 -5.85 7.43 2.73
C MET A 46 -4.64 8.17 2.15
N ASP A 47 -3.66 8.52 3.00
CA ASP A 47 -2.42 9.16 2.58
C ASP A 47 -1.19 8.44 3.16
N THR A 48 -0.54 7.66 2.30
CA THR A 48 0.63 6.87 2.70
C THR A 48 1.94 7.64 2.65
N ARG A 49 1.95 8.92 2.20
CA ARG A 49 3.19 9.68 1.95
C ARG A 49 4.06 9.82 3.18
N GLN A 50 3.46 10.10 4.34
CA GLN A 50 4.20 10.24 5.59
C GLN A 50 4.86 8.91 5.99
N ILE A 51 4.13 7.80 5.84
CA ILE A 51 4.63 6.45 6.13
C ILE A 51 5.74 6.08 5.16
N HIS A 52 5.55 6.27 3.86
CA HIS A 52 6.56 6.03 2.84
C HIS A 52 7.82 6.88 3.10
N GLY A 53 7.62 8.15 3.43
CA GLY A 53 8.67 9.11 3.77
C GLY A 53 9.53 8.68 4.95
N HIS A 54 8.90 8.16 6.00
CA HIS A 54 9.60 7.62 7.15
C HIS A 54 10.29 6.30 6.83
N PHE A 55 9.57 5.37 6.20
CA PHE A 55 10.03 4.01 5.92
C PHE A 55 11.27 4.00 5.02
N PHE A 56 11.28 4.81 3.96
CA PHE A 56 12.38 4.90 3.00
C PHE A 56 13.31 6.09 3.22
N ARG A 57 13.28 6.74 4.39
CA ARG A 57 14.18 7.86 4.71
C ARG A 57 15.65 7.50 4.44
N GLY A 58 16.34 8.28 3.62
CA GLY A 58 17.75 8.06 3.28
C GLY A 58 18.00 7.02 2.18
N TYR A 59 16.96 6.43 1.59
CA TYR A 59 17.06 5.50 0.44
C TYR A 59 16.89 6.17 -0.91
N ALA A 60 16.38 7.40 -0.95
CA ALA A 60 16.33 8.20 -2.16
C ALA A 60 17.75 8.54 -2.64
N PRO A 61 17.95 8.74 -3.95
CA PRO A 61 19.19 9.31 -4.45
C PRO A 61 19.48 10.66 -3.77
N LYS A 62 20.74 10.91 -3.42
CA LYS A 62 21.14 12.06 -2.57
C LYS A 62 20.66 13.41 -3.10
N ASP A 63 20.70 13.60 -4.42
CA ASP A 63 20.30 14.85 -5.08
C ASP A 63 18.78 14.94 -5.32
N PHE A 64 18.05 13.87 -5.04
CA PHE A 64 16.62 13.72 -5.33
C PHE A 64 15.84 13.17 -4.12
N PRO A 65 15.93 13.78 -2.93
CA PRO A 65 15.30 13.26 -1.70
C PRO A 65 13.77 13.18 -1.80
N TYR A 66 13.15 13.97 -2.69
CA TYR A 66 11.71 13.96 -2.93
C TYR A 66 11.19 12.65 -3.52
N PHE A 67 12.04 11.72 -3.99
CA PHE A 67 11.58 10.38 -4.41
C PHE A 67 10.92 9.59 -3.27
N VAL A 68 11.20 9.98 -2.02
CA VAL A 68 10.66 9.35 -0.83
C VAL A 68 9.59 10.24 -0.22
N GLY A 69 8.36 9.72 -0.17
CA GLY A 69 7.23 10.39 0.47
C GLY A 69 6.45 11.32 -0.45
N HIS A 70 6.72 11.29 -1.75
CA HIS A 70 5.96 11.99 -2.76
C HIS A 70 5.50 11.03 -3.84
N TYR A 71 4.32 11.28 -4.38
CA TYR A 71 3.84 10.55 -5.53
C TYR A 71 4.56 11.01 -6.80
N ARG A 72 4.76 10.08 -7.73
CA ARG A 72 5.09 10.47 -9.11
C ARG A 72 3.94 11.29 -9.70
N GLY A 73 4.22 12.16 -10.66
CA GLY A 73 3.26 13.14 -11.17
C GLY A 73 3.16 14.43 -10.36
N GLU A 74 3.60 14.46 -9.10
CA GLU A 74 3.73 15.71 -8.35
C GLU A 74 4.78 16.63 -9.02
N ASN A 75 4.71 17.93 -8.74
CA ASN A 75 5.53 18.96 -9.41
C ASN A 75 6.98 19.00 -8.91
N PHE A 76 7.70 17.88 -9.05
CA PHE A 76 9.14 17.76 -8.85
C PHE A 76 9.83 17.40 -10.16
N ARG A 77 11.00 18.00 -10.42
CA ARG A 77 11.74 17.90 -11.69
C ARG A 77 11.82 16.48 -12.26
N CYS A 78 12.12 15.50 -11.41
CA CYS A 78 12.32 14.11 -11.85
C CYS A 78 11.17 13.16 -11.50
N LEU A 79 10.09 13.62 -10.85
CA LEU A 79 8.91 12.79 -10.57
C LEU A 79 7.73 13.09 -11.48
N LYS A 80 7.62 14.33 -11.97
CA LYS A 80 6.47 14.80 -12.75
C LYS A 80 6.13 13.88 -13.93
N ASP A 81 7.15 13.38 -14.61
CA ASP A 81 7.02 12.52 -15.80
C ASP A 81 7.61 11.12 -15.56
N TYR A 82 7.77 10.70 -14.29
CA TYR A 82 8.42 9.42 -13.94
C TYR A 82 7.43 8.27 -14.05
N GLU A 83 7.56 7.49 -15.12
CA GLU A 83 6.70 6.32 -15.36
C GLU A 83 7.26 5.06 -14.70
N VAL A 84 6.34 4.28 -14.12
CA VAL A 84 6.61 2.97 -13.52
C VAL A 84 5.55 2.01 -13.99
N GLY A 85 5.89 0.73 -14.09
CA GLY A 85 4.94 -0.31 -14.45
C GLY A 85 5.56 -1.69 -14.28
N ILE A 86 4.74 -2.72 -14.47
CA ILE A 86 5.19 -4.12 -14.44
C ILE A 86 5.04 -4.70 -15.84
N THR A 87 6.14 -5.11 -16.48
CA THR A 87 6.13 -5.62 -17.86
C THR A 87 5.14 -6.77 -18.06
N SER A 88 4.94 -7.62 -17.04
CA SER A 88 4.00 -8.75 -17.11
C SER A 88 2.54 -8.39 -16.84
N ASP A 89 2.21 -7.16 -16.45
CA ASP A 89 0.84 -6.74 -16.13
C ASP A 89 0.61 -5.26 -16.49
N PRO A 90 0.04 -4.96 -17.68
CA PRO A 90 -0.11 -3.59 -18.19
C PRO A 90 -1.15 -2.74 -17.42
N ARG A 91 -1.88 -3.35 -16.47
CA ARG A 91 -2.80 -2.62 -15.58
C ARG A 91 -2.07 -1.91 -14.43
N VAL A 92 -0.78 -2.20 -14.23
CA VAL A 92 0.02 -1.63 -13.15
C VAL A 92 0.80 -0.43 -13.65
N GLY A 93 0.60 0.70 -12.98
CA GLY A 93 1.29 1.95 -13.29
C GLY A 93 0.42 2.85 -14.15
N HIS A 94 -0.50 3.59 -13.52
CA HIS A 94 -1.21 4.69 -14.20
C HIS A 94 -0.22 5.71 -14.77
N PRO A 95 -0.56 6.52 -15.78
CA PRO A 95 0.34 7.58 -16.24
C PRO A 95 0.75 8.54 -15.11
N ALA A 96 2.02 8.93 -15.03
CA ALA A 96 2.53 9.78 -13.94
C ALA A 96 1.69 11.04 -13.79
N ALA A 97 1.34 11.68 -14.91
CA ALA A 97 0.54 12.90 -14.95
C ALA A 97 -0.85 12.78 -14.26
N THR A 98 -1.42 11.58 -14.13
CA THR A 98 -2.72 11.38 -13.49
C THR A 98 -2.63 10.89 -12.05
N VAL A 99 -1.48 10.38 -11.61
CA VAL A 99 -1.32 9.77 -10.27
C VAL A 99 -1.81 10.66 -9.11
N PRO A 100 -1.51 11.97 -9.04
CA PRO A 100 -2.04 12.79 -7.96
C PRO A 100 -3.58 12.78 -7.89
N LEU A 101 -4.24 12.89 -9.05
CA LEU A 101 -5.71 12.85 -9.13
C LEU A 101 -6.26 11.46 -8.77
N GLU A 102 -5.60 10.40 -9.23
CA GLU A 102 -5.98 9.02 -8.93
C GLU A 102 -5.83 8.71 -7.43
N MET A 103 -4.81 9.28 -6.76
CA MET A 103 -4.62 9.13 -5.32
C MET A 103 -5.63 9.94 -4.50
N ASP A 104 -6.03 11.12 -4.97
CA ASP A 104 -7.12 11.90 -4.36
C ASP A 104 -8.45 11.11 -4.45
N GLU A 105 -8.73 10.51 -5.61
CA GLU A 105 -9.91 9.67 -5.82
C GLU A 105 -9.84 8.37 -5.00
N PHE A 106 -8.69 7.71 -4.94
CA PHE A 106 -8.47 6.55 -4.08
C PHE A 106 -8.76 6.87 -2.61
N SER A 107 -8.26 8.01 -2.12
CA SER A 107 -8.50 8.46 -0.75
C SER A 107 -10.00 8.65 -0.47
N ARG A 108 -10.72 9.32 -1.38
CA ARG A 108 -12.17 9.52 -1.27
C ARG A 108 -12.94 8.19 -1.28
N GLN A 109 -12.65 7.31 -2.24
CA GLN A 109 -13.29 5.99 -2.34
C GLN A 109 -13.00 5.11 -1.12
N LEU A 110 -11.77 5.17 -0.59
CA LEU A 110 -11.38 4.45 0.61
C LEU A 110 -12.22 4.90 1.80
N GLU A 111 -12.34 6.20 2.04
CA GLU A 111 -13.15 6.75 3.13
C GLU A 111 -14.62 6.30 3.03
N GLU A 112 -15.23 6.46 1.85
CA GLU A 112 -16.63 6.07 1.60
C GLU A 112 -16.85 4.57 1.79
N THR A 113 -15.97 3.74 1.23
CA THR A 113 -16.06 2.28 1.32
C THR A 113 -15.89 1.82 2.77
N ILE A 114 -14.96 2.42 3.51
CA ILE A 114 -14.76 2.11 4.92
C ILE A 114 -15.95 2.55 5.77
N ALA A 115 -16.57 3.69 5.48
CA ALA A 115 -17.80 4.11 6.17
C ALA A 115 -18.96 3.11 5.96
N ILE A 116 -19.13 2.62 4.73
CA ILE A 116 -20.17 1.62 4.40
C ILE A 116 -19.91 0.30 5.14
N ILE A 117 -18.67 -0.21 5.10
CA ILE A 117 -18.38 -1.50 5.74
C ILE A 117 -18.42 -1.38 7.27
N ASP A 118 -18.02 -0.25 7.86
CA ASP A 118 -18.13 0.00 9.30
C ASP A 118 -19.60 -0.01 9.78
N PHE A 119 -20.52 0.47 8.93
CA PHE A 119 -21.95 0.35 9.20
C PHE A 119 -22.40 -1.12 9.20
N GLN A 120 -21.96 -1.92 8.22
CA GLN A 120 -22.26 -3.36 8.15
C GLN A 120 -21.68 -4.14 9.34
N LEU A 121 -20.46 -3.82 9.80
CA LEU A 121 -19.83 -4.50 10.93
C LEU A 121 -20.62 -4.31 12.24
N LYS A 122 -21.28 -3.16 12.40
CA LYS A 122 -22.14 -2.83 13.55
C LYS A 122 -23.53 -3.47 13.50
N ALA A 123 -23.93 -4.03 12.36
CA ALA A 123 -25.24 -4.66 12.21
C ALA A 123 -25.39 -5.88 13.15
N PRO A 124 -26.62 -6.18 13.62
CA PRO A 124 -26.86 -7.33 14.49
C PRO A 124 -26.57 -8.66 13.79
N LYS A 125 -26.21 -9.67 14.59
CA LYS A 125 -25.89 -11.04 14.11
C LYS A 125 -27.04 -11.71 13.34
N SER A 126 -28.27 -11.27 13.57
CA SER A 126 -29.46 -11.73 12.85
C SER A 126 -29.49 -11.29 11.38
N LEU A 127 -28.77 -10.22 11.02
CA LEU A 127 -28.62 -9.77 9.63
C LEU A 127 -27.34 -10.31 9.00
N PHE A 128 -26.23 -10.29 9.74
CA PHE A 128 -24.93 -10.79 9.25
C PHE A 128 -24.20 -11.55 10.34
N SER A 129 -23.76 -12.78 10.07
CA SER A 129 -22.92 -13.51 11.01
C SER A 129 -21.55 -12.83 11.16
N GLU A 130 -20.83 -13.12 12.25
CA GLU A 130 -19.48 -12.57 12.45
C GLU A 130 -18.50 -13.02 11.36
N VAL A 131 -18.71 -14.22 10.81
CA VAL A 131 -17.92 -14.73 9.68
C VAL A 131 -18.21 -13.91 8.42
N ASP A 132 -19.48 -13.66 8.09
CA ASP A 132 -19.86 -12.88 6.90
C ASP A 132 -19.33 -11.45 6.97
N LYS A 133 -19.35 -10.86 8.16
CA LYS A 133 -18.75 -9.55 8.44
C LYS A 133 -17.25 -9.55 8.16
N LEU A 134 -16.52 -10.51 8.72
CA LEU A 134 -15.07 -10.63 8.50
C LEU A 134 -14.73 -10.86 7.02
N VAL A 135 -15.45 -11.74 6.33
CA VAL A 135 -15.25 -12.00 4.90
C VAL A 135 -15.51 -10.74 4.08
N SER A 136 -16.60 -10.02 4.37
CA SER A 136 -16.93 -8.78 3.67
C SER A 136 -15.86 -7.70 3.89
N TYR A 137 -15.35 -7.59 5.11
CA TYR A 137 -14.26 -6.67 5.43
C TYR A 137 -12.97 -7.04 4.68
N CYS A 138 -12.59 -8.32 4.66
CA CYS A 138 -11.41 -8.79 3.94
C CYS A 138 -11.54 -8.57 2.42
N ARG A 139 -12.75 -8.66 1.85
CA ARG A 139 -13.00 -8.33 0.44
C ARG A 139 -12.75 -6.86 0.13
N VAL A 140 -13.27 -5.96 0.97
CA VAL A 140 -13.01 -4.51 0.85
C VAL A 140 -11.51 -4.22 0.96
N VAL A 141 -10.84 -4.77 1.96
CA VAL A 141 -9.39 -4.59 2.18
C VAL A 141 -8.58 -5.10 0.98
N ALA A 142 -8.92 -6.28 0.45
CA ALA A 142 -8.26 -6.83 -0.73
C ALA A 142 -8.48 -5.97 -1.99
N ALA A 143 -9.69 -5.43 -2.19
CA ALA A 143 -10.00 -4.55 -3.30
C ALA A 143 -9.17 -3.26 -3.25
N LEU A 144 -9.13 -2.58 -2.10
CA LEU A 144 -8.35 -1.36 -1.89
C LEU A 144 -6.84 -1.62 -2.05
N PHE A 145 -6.36 -2.76 -1.54
CA PHE A 145 -4.98 -3.19 -1.72
C PHE A 145 -4.59 -3.38 -3.18
N VAL A 146 -5.44 -4.04 -3.97
CA VAL A 146 -5.17 -4.26 -5.40
C VAL A 146 -5.26 -2.95 -6.19
N TYR A 147 -6.27 -2.12 -5.90
CA TYR A 147 -6.44 -0.85 -6.60
C TYR A 147 -5.27 0.12 -6.36
N PHE A 148 -4.78 0.22 -5.12
CA PHE A 148 -3.56 0.98 -4.83
C PHE A 148 -2.35 0.48 -5.62
N LEU A 149 -2.19 -0.85 -5.77
CA LEU A 149 -1.11 -1.43 -6.56
C LEU A 149 -1.25 -1.19 -8.06
N GLU A 150 -2.46 -0.97 -8.58
CA GLU A 150 -2.72 -0.61 -9.98
C GLU A 150 -2.34 0.84 -10.24
N ILE A 151 -2.73 1.77 -9.36
CA ILE A 151 -2.29 3.17 -9.43
C ILE A 151 -0.76 3.25 -9.37
N HIS A 152 -0.14 2.49 -8.46
CA HIS A 152 1.31 2.38 -8.30
C HIS A 152 1.99 3.75 -8.09
N PRO A 153 1.62 4.50 -7.04
CA PRO A 153 1.82 5.96 -7.01
C PRO A 153 3.25 6.44 -6.73
N TYR A 154 4.16 5.58 -6.27
CA TYR A 154 5.55 5.94 -5.95
C TYR A 154 6.52 5.47 -7.03
N ALA A 155 7.68 6.11 -7.12
CA ALA A 155 8.77 5.65 -7.98
C ALA A 155 9.32 4.27 -7.58
N ASN A 156 9.25 3.92 -6.29
CA ASN A 156 9.50 2.59 -5.74
C ASN A 156 8.75 2.45 -4.39
N GLY A 157 8.72 1.28 -3.76
CA GLY A 157 8.12 1.08 -2.43
C GLY A 157 6.60 0.84 -2.42
N ASN A 158 5.97 0.78 -3.59
CA ASN A 158 4.51 0.58 -3.74
C ASN A 158 4.00 -0.69 -3.05
N GLY A 159 4.74 -1.79 -3.17
CA GLY A 159 4.38 -3.05 -2.52
C GLY A 159 4.31 -2.92 -1.00
N HIS A 160 5.28 -2.23 -0.38
CA HIS A 160 5.33 -2.02 1.08
C HIS A 160 4.16 -1.19 1.55
N MET A 161 3.85 -0.10 0.83
CA MET A 161 2.73 0.77 1.20
C MET A 161 1.37 0.09 1.00
N ALA A 162 1.21 -0.72 -0.05
CA ALA A 162 0.01 -1.52 -0.23
C ALA A 162 -0.20 -2.50 0.94
N ARG A 163 0.87 -3.18 1.37
CA ARG A 163 0.80 -4.10 2.53
C ARG A 163 0.57 -3.36 3.84
N ALA A 164 1.09 -2.15 3.98
CA ALA A 164 0.82 -1.28 5.11
C ALA A 164 -0.65 -0.85 5.18
N ILE A 165 -1.27 -0.49 4.05
CA ILE A 165 -2.70 -0.18 3.97
C ILE A 165 -3.53 -1.35 4.52
N VAL A 166 -3.22 -2.59 4.13
CA VAL A 166 -3.91 -3.77 4.68
C VAL A 166 -3.81 -3.85 6.19
N LEU A 167 -2.62 -3.64 6.76
CA LEU A 167 -2.43 -3.67 8.21
C LEU A 167 -3.10 -2.51 8.95
N LEU A 168 -3.10 -1.31 8.35
CA LEU A 168 -3.80 -0.14 8.87
C LEU A 168 -5.31 -0.41 8.95
N LEU A 169 -5.90 -0.93 7.87
CA LEU A 169 -7.32 -1.22 7.80
C LEU A 169 -7.70 -2.35 8.78
N LEU A 170 -7.02 -3.50 8.75
CA LEU A 170 -7.26 -4.58 9.72
C LEU A 170 -7.08 -4.10 11.17
N GLY A 171 -6.08 -3.26 11.43
CA GLY A 171 -5.81 -2.66 12.73
C GLY A 171 -6.97 -1.83 13.27
N ARG A 172 -7.82 -1.22 12.42
CA ARG A 172 -9.02 -0.48 12.85
C ARG A 172 -10.02 -1.38 13.57
N GLN A 173 -10.05 -2.66 13.19
CA GLN A 173 -10.90 -3.68 13.80
C GLN A 173 -10.16 -4.50 14.86
N SER A 174 -8.98 -4.04 15.31
CA SER A 174 -8.09 -4.77 16.22
C SER A 174 -7.68 -6.15 15.69
N ILE A 175 -7.66 -6.32 14.37
CA ILE A 175 -7.22 -7.54 13.70
C ILE A 175 -5.76 -7.36 13.28
N TYR A 176 -4.90 -8.26 13.73
CA TYR A 176 -3.48 -8.22 13.38
C TYR A 176 -3.06 -9.58 12.84
N PRO A 177 -2.74 -9.68 11.53
CA PRO A 177 -2.23 -10.90 10.95
C PRO A 177 -1.09 -11.50 11.77
N SER A 178 -1.22 -12.77 12.09
CA SER A 178 -0.28 -13.52 12.94
C SER A 178 0.71 -14.35 12.11
N ASN A 179 0.40 -14.60 10.84
CA ASN A 179 1.23 -15.39 9.94
C ASN A 179 1.08 -14.91 8.50
N GLY A 180 2.11 -15.07 7.67
CA GLY A 180 2.01 -14.93 6.21
C GLY A 180 1.90 -13.51 5.62
N TRP A 181 1.43 -12.51 6.38
CA TRP A 181 1.34 -11.12 5.93
C TRP A 181 2.30 -10.18 6.68
N SER A 182 3.22 -9.54 5.95
CA SER A 182 4.22 -8.62 6.49
C SER A 182 4.51 -7.47 5.52
N ILE A 183 4.87 -6.30 6.06
CA ILE A 183 5.32 -5.17 5.22
C ILE A 183 6.65 -5.52 4.57
N ASP A 184 7.62 -5.97 5.37
CA ASP A 184 8.91 -6.47 4.93
C ASP A 184 9.36 -7.64 5.83
N PRO A 185 9.88 -8.75 5.28
CA PRO A 185 9.90 -9.08 3.86
C PRO A 185 8.48 -9.18 3.29
N ARG A 186 8.34 -9.13 1.97
CA ARG A 186 7.03 -9.38 1.33
C ARG A 186 6.52 -10.81 1.66
N PRO A 187 5.19 -11.05 1.64
CA PRO A 187 4.62 -12.39 1.75
C PRO A 187 5.28 -13.38 0.79
N LYS A 188 5.42 -14.64 1.21
CA LYS A 188 6.15 -15.66 0.45
C LYS A 188 5.51 -15.87 -0.93
N ASP A 189 6.37 -15.95 -1.93
CA ASP A 189 6.02 -16.26 -3.30
C ASP A 189 6.60 -17.62 -3.71
N PRO A 190 5.80 -18.51 -4.34
CA PRO A 190 4.33 -18.45 -4.45
C PRO A 190 3.63 -18.58 -3.07
N PRO A 191 2.36 -18.15 -2.91
CA PRO A 191 1.40 -17.80 -3.97
C PRO A 191 1.12 -16.29 -4.16
N TYR A 192 1.68 -15.40 -3.34
CA TYR A 192 1.25 -14.00 -3.20
C TYR A 192 1.03 -13.23 -4.52
N SER A 193 2.05 -13.13 -5.38
CA SER A 193 1.99 -12.41 -6.65
C SER A 193 0.98 -13.02 -7.64
N ASN A 194 0.83 -14.35 -7.63
CA ASN A 194 -0.16 -15.04 -8.46
C ASN A 194 -1.60 -14.71 -8.01
N LEU A 195 -1.84 -14.61 -6.71
CA LEU A 195 -3.17 -14.28 -6.17
C LEU A 195 -3.59 -12.87 -6.54
N ILE A 196 -2.66 -11.90 -6.57
CA ILE A 196 -2.93 -10.54 -7.06
C ILE A 196 -3.31 -10.57 -8.54
N SER A 197 -2.54 -11.29 -9.36
CA SER A 197 -2.83 -11.44 -10.79
C SER A 197 -4.21 -12.07 -11.04
N ARG A 198 -4.56 -13.13 -10.29
CA ARG A 198 -5.89 -13.75 -10.34
C ARG A 198 -7.01 -12.78 -9.95
N TYR A 199 -6.79 -12.00 -8.90
CA TYR A 199 -7.75 -10.97 -8.47
C TYR A 199 -8.05 -10.00 -9.62
N ARG A 200 -7.02 -9.45 -10.27
CA ARG A 200 -7.22 -8.53 -11.40
C ARG A 200 -7.90 -9.18 -12.61
N ASN A 201 -7.85 -10.50 -12.72
CA ASN A 201 -8.50 -11.28 -13.78
C ASN A 201 -9.94 -11.70 -13.40
N GLY A 202 -10.51 -11.16 -12.32
CA GLY A 202 -11.88 -11.41 -11.89
C GLY A 202 -12.04 -12.57 -10.89
N ASP A 203 -10.96 -13.28 -10.56
CA ASP A 203 -10.96 -14.35 -9.56
C ASP A 203 -10.49 -13.82 -8.20
N HIS A 204 -11.41 -13.19 -7.48
CA HIS A 204 -11.14 -12.40 -6.28
C HIS A 204 -10.93 -13.25 -5.02
N ASP A 205 -11.68 -14.35 -4.90
CA ASP A 205 -11.75 -15.16 -3.69
C ASP A 205 -10.39 -15.73 -3.20
N PRO A 206 -9.46 -16.16 -4.06
CA PRO A 206 -8.17 -16.69 -3.62
C PRO A 206 -7.32 -15.71 -2.79
N LEU A 207 -7.25 -14.44 -3.19
CA LEU A 207 -6.51 -13.42 -2.45
C LEU A 207 -7.20 -13.11 -1.11
N VAL A 208 -8.54 -13.03 -1.11
CA VAL A 208 -9.33 -12.82 0.10
C VAL A 208 -9.09 -13.96 1.11
N ARG A 209 -9.14 -15.22 0.65
CA ARG A 209 -8.86 -16.39 1.49
C ARG A 209 -7.43 -16.40 2.02
N PHE A 210 -6.45 -15.99 1.19
CA PHE A 210 -5.07 -15.86 1.64
C PHE A 210 -4.94 -14.83 2.76
N LEU A 211 -5.58 -13.66 2.61
CA LEU A 211 -5.60 -12.63 3.66
C LEU A 211 -6.26 -13.17 4.94
N MET A 212 -7.39 -13.86 4.83
CA MET A 212 -8.06 -14.48 5.99
C MET A 212 -7.21 -15.54 6.68
N ASN A 213 -6.46 -16.35 5.94
CA ASN A 213 -5.55 -17.35 6.53
C ASN A 213 -4.34 -16.72 7.24
N CYS A 214 -4.08 -15.43 7.01
CA CYS A 214 -3.02 -14.70 7.68
C CYS A 214 -3.47 -14.13 9.04
N ILE A 215 -4.78 -13.97 9.26
CA ILE A 215 -5.39 -13.48 10.50
C ILE A 215 -5.33 -14.57 11.56
#